data_AF-A0A7L3AZZ6-F1
#
_entry.id   AF-A0A7L3AZZ6-F1
#
_cell.length_a   1.000
_cell.length_b   1.000
_cell.length_c   1.000
_cell.angle_alpha   90.00
_cell.angle_beta   90.00
_cell.angle_gamma   90.00
#
_symmetry.space_group_name_H-M   'P 1'
#
loop_
_entity.id
_entity.type
_entity.pdbx_description
1 polymer ?
#
loop_
_entity_poly.entity_id
_entity_poly.type
_entity_poly.pdbx_seq_one_letter_code
_entity_poly.pdbx_strand_id
1 'polypeptide(L)'
;QDTWMFPNILLLCPEAARAILEYRIRTLDGALRNAQEQGYEGAKFPWESAATGREVCPEEIYGAQEIHVTGDVLMAFEQYYRTTQDQKLFREDGGWRLVVAVARYWCSRMVWSEEERCYHIRGVMPPDEYHPRVDNSAYTNAVARRSLIFAADIARDFSVPVPEEWLDRAEKLKVPFDAELNYHPEYEGYSPGEPVKQADVVLLGFPLMHPMSAEVRRNDLETYEPVTDPHGPAMTWSMFAVGWLELQELQRARSQLEKCFSNITEPFEIWVENADGSGAVNFLTGMGGFLQAVLFGYTGFRITRTSLRFSPALPHDTNEVTVTGVSYLGNKLEFTISRERTRIRVTGCPRDPPAAPLEAVLEQSGQRFLLREG
;
A
#
# COMPACT_ATOMS: atom_id res chain seq x y z
N GLN A 1 3.40 -7.42 6.78
CA GLN A 1 4.77 -7.25 6.23
C GLN A 1 4.80 -6.21 5.10
N ASP A 2 4.12 -6.50 4.00
CA ASP A 2 4.29 -5.81 2.72
C ASP A 2 3.54 -4.46 2.65
N THR A 3 2.46 -4.29 3.42
CA THR A 3 1.72 -3.02 3.51
C THR A 3 2.29 -2.08 4.58
N TRP A 4 2.59 -2.60 5.77
CA TRP A 4 2.83 -1.78 6.97
C TRP A 4 4.31 -1.47 7.26
N MET A 5 5.21 -2.43 7.07
CA MET A 5 6.63 -2.21 7.34
C MET A 5 7.39 -1.81 6.08
N PHE A 6 7.05 -2.46 4.96
CA PHE A 6 7.81 -2.37 3.72
C PHE A 6 7.99 -0.94 3.16
N PRO A 7 6.97 -0.04 3.11
CA PRO A 7 7.16 1.29 2.53
C PRO A 7 8.26 2.09 3.22
N ASN A 8 8.29 2.07 4.56
CA ASN A 8 9.32 2.76 5.34
C ASN A 8 10.71 2.18 5.08
N ILE A 9 10.81 0.84 5.07
CA ILE A 9 12.07 0.13 4.83
C ILE A 9 12.57 0.41 3.41
N LEU A 10 11.70 0.39 2.41
CA LEU A 10 12.04 0.72 1.03
C LEU A 10 12.59 2.14 0.91
N LEU A 11 11.94 3.11 1.54
CA LEU A 11 12.34 4.51 1.45
C LEU A 11 13.74 4.74 2.00
N LEU A 12 14.11 4.08 3.10
CA LEU A 12 15.36 4.36 3.82
C LEU A 12 16.47 3.33 3.53
N CYS A 13 16.11 2.06 3.37
CA CYS A 13 17.00 0.89 3.29
C CYS A 13 16.54 -0.08 2.17
N PRO A 14 16.65 0.29 0.88
CA PRO A 14 16.18 -0.53 -0.24
C PRO A 14 16.82 -1.91 -0.32
N GLU A 15 18.03 -2.12 0.23
CA GLU A 15 18.68 -3.42 0.30
C GLU A 15 17.93 -4.38 1.23
N ALA A 16 17.45 -3.86 2.38
CA ALA A 16 16.61 -4.64 3.29
C ALA A 16 15.22 -4.90 2.70
N ALA A 17 14.66 -3.93 1.96
CA ALA A 17 13.41 -4.14 1.22
C ALA A 17 13.56 -5.24 0.15
N ARG A 18 14.70 -5.28 -0.56
CA ARG A 18 15.01 -6.36 -1.52
C ARG A 18 14.97 -7.74 -0.85
N ALA A 19 15.56 -7.88 0.33
CA ALA A 19 15.55 -9.14 1.08
C ALA A 19 14.13 -9.60 1.46
N ILE A 20 13.24 -8.66 1.79
CA ILE A 20 11.81 -8.96 2.05
C ILE A 20 11.13 -9.51 0.78
N LEU A 21 11.42 -8.94 -0.38
CA LEU A 21 10.88 -9.44 -1.66
C LEU A 21 11.49 -10.78 -2.08
N GLU A 22 12.79 -10.99 -1.85
CA GLU A 22 13.46 -12.27 -2.10
C GLU A 22 12.83 -13.40 -1.27
N TYR A 23 12.35 -13.11 -0.06
CA TYR A 23 11.56 -14.07 0.70
C TYR A 23 10.28 -14.48 -0.05
N ARG A 24 9.51 -13.52 -0.57
CA ARG A 24 8.29 -13.78 -1.36
C ARG A 24 8.59 -14.56 -2.65
N ILE A 25 9.71 -14.27 -3.32
CA ILE A 25 10.13 -15.04 -4.50
C ILE A 25 10.47 -16.50 -4.13
N ARG A 26 11.27 -16.71 -3.07
CA ARG A 26 11.67 -18.05 -2.62
C ARG A 26 10.48 -18.90 -2.15
N THR A 27 9.41 -18.25 -1.68
CA THR A 27 8.19 -18.90 -1.19
C THR A 27 7.07 -19.00 -2.23
N LEU A 28 7.33 -18.59 -3.47
CA LEU A 28 6.34 -18.58 -4.55
C LEU A 28 5.71 -19.96 -4.80
N ASP A 29 6.48 -21.04 -4.69
CA ASP A 29 5.95 -22.40 -4.90
C ASP A 29 4.92 -22.82 -3.82
N GLY A 30 4.97 -22.22 -2.64
CA GLY A 30 3.93 -22.37 -1.62
C GLY A 30 2.63 -21.67 -2.04
N ALA A 31 2.74 -20.44 -2.53
CA ALA A 31 1.61 -19.64 -3.02
C ALA A 31 0.94 -20.25 -4.28
N LEU A 32 1.74 -20.84 -5.19
CA LEU A 32 1.22 -21.57 -6.35
C LEU A 32 0.37 -22.78 -5.92
N ARG A 33 0.86 -23.54 -4.94
CA ARG A 33 0.10 -24.69 -4.39
C ARG A 33 -1.16 -24.24 -3.66
N ASN A 34 -1.10 -23.15 -2.91
CA ASN A 34 -2.26 -22.60 -2.22
C ASN A 34 -3.40 -22.22 -3.18
N ALA A 35 -3.07 -21.57 -4.30
CA ALA A 35 -4.05 -21.29 -5.35
C ALA A 35 -4.63 -22.58 -5.94
N GLN A 36 -3.77 -23.54 -6.30
CA GLN A 36 -4.18 -24.81 -6.88
C GLN A 36 -5.10 -25.64 -5.97
N GLU A 37 -4.79 -25.71 -4.67
CA GLU A 37 -5.59 -26.41 -3.66
C GLU A 37 -7.00 -25.82 -3.53
N GLN A 38 -7.18 -24.55 -3.89
CA GLN A 38 -8.46 -23.84 -3.91
C GLN A 38 -9.11 -23.78 -5.31
N GLY A 39 -8.55 -24.48 -6.29
CA GLY A 39 -9.08 -24.54 -7.66
C GLY A 39 -8.79 -23.32 -8.53
N TYR A 40 -7.85 -22.46 -8.13
CA TYR A 40 -7.42 -21.28 -8.88
C TYR A 40 -6.09 -21.50 -9.59
N GLU A 41 -5.78 -20.62 -10.55
CA GLU A 41 -4.49 -20.58 -11.21
C GLU A 41 -3.56 -19.56 -10.55
N GLY A 42 -2.30 -19.51 -11.00
CA GLY A 42 -1.36 -18.51 -10.53
C GLY A 42 -0.95 -18.69 -9.07
N ALA A 43 -0.59 -17.58 -8.42
CA ALA A 43 -0.11 -17.57 -7.04
C ALA A 43 -1.09 -16.82 -6.12
N LYS A 44 -1.58 -17.52 -5.10
CA LYS A 44 -2.29 -16.94 -3.95
C LYS A 44 -1.36 -17.00 -2.75
N PHE A 45 -0.80 -15.87 -2.33
CA PHE A 45 0.02 -15.85 -1.13
C PHE A 45 -0.81 -16.21 0.10
N PRO A 46 -0.25 -16.97 1.06
CA PRO A 46 -0.96 -17.31 2.28
C PRO A 46 -1.16 -16.08 3.16
N TRP A 47 -2.20 -16.12 3.99
CA TRP A 47 -2.46 -15.10 5.02
C TRP A 47 -1.33 -15.10 6.05
N GLU A 48 -1.04 -16.27 6.63
CA GLU A 48 0.14 -16.46 7.46
C GLU A 48 1.16 -17.33 6.73
N SER A 49 2.39 -16.81 6.61
CA SER A 49 3.47 -17.43 5.86
C SER A 49 4.67 -17.73 6.76
N ALA A 50 5.24 -18.92 6.61
CA ALA A 50 6.46 -19.33 7.31
C ALA A 50 7.56 -19.75 6.31
N ALA A 51 8.35 -20.78 6.65
CA ALA A 51 9.54 -21.17 5.89
C ALA A 51 9.25 -21.68 4.46
N THR A 52 8.09 -22.31 4.24
CA THR A 52 7.76 -22.99 2.97
C THR A 52 6.88 -22.15 2.03
N GLY A 53 6.31 -21.04 2.52
CA GLY A 53 5.31 -20.27 1.78
C GLY A 53 3.92 -20.90 1.70
N ARG A 54 3.68 -22.02 2.39
CA ARG A 54 2.33 -22.59 2.50
C ARG A 54 1.53 -21.84 3.56
N GLU A 55 0.21 -21.92 3.46
CA GLU A 55 -0.69 -21.42 4.49
C GLU A 55 -0.42 -22.13 5.81
N VAL A 56 -0.20 -21.33 6.85
CA VAL A 56 -0.03 -21.81 8.22
C VAL A 56 -0.99 -21.13 9.20
N CYS A 57 -1.89 -20.28 8.71
CA CYS A 57 -2.91 -19.66 9.54
C CYS A 57 -3.78 -20.76 10.17
N PRO A 58 -3.92 -20.79 11.51
CA PRO A 58 -4.72 -21.81 12.19
C PRO A 58 -6.21 -21.68 11.89
N GLU A 59 -6.67 -20.46 11.60
CA GLU A 59 -8.07 -20.18 11.28
C GLU A 59 -8.27 -20.17 9.77
N GLU A 60 -8.92 -21.21 9.26
CA GLU A 60 -9.11 -21.46 7.83
C GLU A 60 -9.79 -20.30 7.09
N ILE A 61 -10.66 -19.55 7.77
CA ILE A 61 -11.42 -18.45 7.16
C ILE A 61 -10.53 -17.32 6.64
N TYR A 62 -9.51 -16.90 7.38
CA TYR A 62 -8.59 -15.83 6.92
C TYR A 62 -7.78 -16.32 5.72
N GLY A 63 -7.16 -17.50 5.84
CA GLY A 63 -6.40 -18.11 4.74
C GLY A 63 -7.23 -18.36 3.49
N ALA A 64 -8.53 -18.63 3.62
CA ALA A 64 -9.45 -18.82 2.50
C ALA A 64 -9.91 -17.49 1.87
N GLN A 65 -10.32 -16.51 2.68
CA GLN A 65 -11.10 -15.36 2.22
C GLN A 65 -10.33 -14.04 2.18
N GLU A 66 -9.28 -13.87 2.98
CA GLU A 66 -8.52 -12.63 3.10
C GLU A 66 -7.43 -12.54 2.01
N ILE A 67 -7.90 -12.57 0.76
CA ILE A 67 -7.06 -12.79 -0.41
C ILE A 67 -6.29 -11.54 -0.84
N HIS A 68 -6.59 -10.37 -0.27
CA HIS A 68 -5.95 -9.10 -0.61
C HIS A 68 -4.44 -9.12 -0.33
N VAL A 69 -3.96 -9.97 0.58
CA VAL A 69 -2.52 -10.21 0.83
C VAL A 69 -1.74 -10.49 -0.46
N THR A 70 -2.37 -11.14 -1.44
CA THR A 70 -1.76 -11.41 -2.74
C THR A 70 -1.52 -10.12 -3.54
N GLY A 71 -2.45 -9.18 -3.46
CA GLY A 71 -2.30 -7.84 -4.04
C GLY A 71 -1.32 -6.97 -3.25
N ASP A 72 -1.32 -7.07 -1.92
CA ASP A 72 -0.40 -6.33 -1.05
C ASP A 72 1.06 -6.69 -1.31
N VAL A 73 1.35 -7.98 -1.49
CA VAL A 73 2.68 -8.45 -1.91
C VAL A 73 3.05 -7.80 -3.23
N LEU A 74 2.16 -7.85 -4.23
CA LEU A 74 2.50 -7.29 -5.55
C LEU A 74 2.61 -5.76 -5.53
N MET A 75 1.85 -5.07 -4.68
CA MET A 75 2.01 -3.63 -4.44
C MET A 75 3.40 -3.31 -3.87
N ALA A 76 3.96 -4.13 -2.98
CA ALA A 76 5.34 -3.96 -2.51
C ALA A 76 6.38 -4.15 -3.63
N PHE A 77 6.19 -5.13 -4.52
CA PHE A 77 7.01 -5.27 -5.73
C PHE A 77 6.90 -4.04 -6.64
N GLU A 78 5.69 -3.52 -6.86
CA GLU A 78 5.47 -2.31 -7.65
C GLU A 78 6.20 -1.09 -7.06
N GLN A 79 6.04 -0.86 -5.76
CA GLN A 79 6.74 0.21 -5.06
C GLN A 79 8.26 0.06 -5.18
N TYR A 80 8.78 -1.16 -5.00
CA TYR A 80 10.21 -1.44 -5.14
C TYR A 80 10.72 -1.14 -6.54
N TYR A 81 10.07 -1.68 -7.56
CA TYR A 81 10.44 -1.45 -8.95
C TYR A 81 10.47 0.03 -9.30
N ARG A 82 9.45 0.78 -8.89
CA ARG A 82 9.34 2.23 -9.16
C ARG A 82 10.39 3.05 -8.40
N THR A 83 10.84 2.58 -7.24
CA THR A 83 11.87 3.25 -6.43
C THR A 83 13.29 2.91 -6.89
N THR A 84 13.58 1.67 -7.27
CA THR A 84 14.95 1.19 -7.49
C THR A 84 15.28 0.92 -8.94
N GLN A 85 14.28 0.59 -9.77
CA GLN A 85 14.46 0.06 -11.13
C GLN A 85 15.41 -1.14 -11.19
N ASP A 86 15.49 -1.95 -10.12
CA ASP A 86 16.35 -3.14 -10.03
C ASP A 86 15.97 -4.19 -11.09
N GLN A 87 16.60 -4.11 -12.25
CA GLN A 87 16.34 -5.01 -13.37
C GLN A 87 16.71 -6.46 -13.03
N LYS A 88 17.72 -6.67 -12.18
CA LYS A 88 18.19 -8.02 -11.84
C LYS A 88 17.13 -8.76 -11.04
N LEU A 89 16.56 -8.13 -10.00
CA LEU A 89 15.52 -8.76 -9.17
C LEU A 89 14.35 -9.26 -10.03
N PHE A 90 13.91 -8.44 -10.99
CA PHE A 90 12.75 -8.76 -11.80
C PHE A 90 13.06 -9.69 -12.97
N ARG A 91 14.16 -9.49 -13.70
CA ARG A 91 14.48 -10.30 -14.90
C ARG A 91 15.16 -11.62 -14.58
N GLU A 92 15.97 -11.67 -13.54
CA GLU A 92 16.85 -12.81 -13.24
C GLU A 92 16.45 -13.53 -11.96
N ASP A 93 16.21 -12.80 -10.87
CA ASP A 93 16.02 -13.41 -9.54
C ASP A 93 14.60 -13.93 -9.29
N GLY A 94 13.68 -13.80 -10.25
CA GLY A 94 12.33 -14.38 -10.20
C GLY A 94 11.18 -13.41 -9.93
N GLY A 95 11.45 -12.11 -9.83
CA GLY A 95 10.40 -11.09 -9.65
C GLY A 95 9.35 -11.11 -10.77
N TRP A 96 9.76 -11.21 -12.04
CA TRP A 96 8.81 -11.30 -13.17
C TRP A 96 7.92 -12.55 -13.10
N ARG A 97 8.49 -13.71 -12.74
CA ARG A 97 7.73 -14.95 -12.54
C ARG A 97 6.64 -14.75 -11.48
N LEU A 98 6.95 -14.07 -10.38
CA LEU A 98 5.99 -13.75 -9.31
C LEU A 98 4.89 -12.81 -9.82
N VAL A 99 5.25 -11.72 -10.52
CA VAL A 99 4.26 -10.78 -11.08
C VAL A 99 3.27 -11.49 -12.00
N VAL A 100 3.76 -12.32 -12.93
CA VAL A 100 2.91 -13.10 -13.84
C VAL A 100 2.02 -14.07 -13.07
N ALA A 101 2.55 -14.74 -12.05
CA ALA A 101 1.78 -15.69 -11.26
C ALA A 101 0.64 -15.02 -10.49
N VAL A 102 0.87 -13.84 -9.91
CA VAL A 102 -0.17 -13.07 -9.23
C VAL A 102 -1.22 -12.55 -10.22
N ALA A 103 -0.81 -12.05 -11.39
CA ALA A 103 -1.74 -11.62 -12.42
C ALA A 103 -2.67 -12.76 -12.87
N ARG A 104 -2.12 -13.96 -13.08
CA ARG A 104 -2.90 -15.17 -13.40
C ARG A 104 -3.90 -15.54 -12.31
N TYR A 105 -3.50 -15.42 -11.04
CA TYR A 105 -4.41 -15.66 -9.92
C TYR A 105 -5.62 -14.74 -9.99
N TRP A 106 -5.39 -13.42 -10.13
CA TRP A 106 -6.47 -12.46 -10.23
C TRP A 106 -7.39 -12.73 -11.44
N CYS A 107 -6.83 -13.07 -12.60
CA CYS A 107 -7.64 -13.44 -13.77
C CYS A 107 -8.49 -14.69 -13.50
N SER A 108 -7.95 -15.71 -12.83
CA SER A 108 -8.72 -16.91 -12.48
C SER A 108 -9.76 -16.69 -11.38
N ARG A 109 -9.55 -15.68 -10.52
CA ARG A 109 -10.41 -15.37 -9.36
C ARG A 109 -11.64 -14.54 -9.72
N MET A 110 -11.54 -13.75 -10.80
CA MET A 110 -12.57 -12.82 -11.26
C MET A 110 -13.65 -13.50 -12.09
N VAL A 111 -14.91 -13.26 -11.73
CA VAL A 111 -16.10 -13.81 -12.39
C VAL A 111 -16.81 -12.72 -13.18
N TRP A 112 -17.11 -12.95 -14.46
CA TRP A 112 -17.85 -12.02 -15.30
C TRP A 112 -19.34 -12.00 -14.94
N SER A 113 -19.91 -10.79 -14.81
CA SER A 113 -21.35 -10.56 -14.69
C SER A 113 -21.89 -10.06 -16.03
N GLU A 114 -22.74 -10.84 -16.69
CA GLU A 114 -23.38 -10.43 -17.95
C GLU A 114 -24.36 -9.26 -17.74
N GLU A 115 -25.01 -9.21 -16.58
CA GLU A 115 -25.99 -8.19 -16.23
C GLU A 115 -25.33 -6.81 -16.06
N GLU A 116 -24.25 -6.77 -15.28
CA GLU A 116 -23.53 -5.51 -14.99
C GLU A 116 -22.42 -5.20 -16.00
N ARG A 117 -22.07 -6.16 -16.87
CA ARG A 117 -20.99 -6.07 -17.86
C ARG A 117 -19.63 -5.73 -17.22
N CYS A 118 -19.36 -6.31 -16.06
CA CYS A 118 -18.15 -6.10 -15.28
C CYS A 118 -17.68 -7.41 -14.62
N TYR A 119 -16.44 -7.45 -14.14
CA TYR A 119 -15.93 -8.56 -13.33
C TYR A 119 -16.18 -8.31 -11.85
N HIS A 120 -16.54 -9.37 -11.13
CA HIS A 120 -16.73 -9.39 -9.69
C HIS A 120 -15.66 -10.28 -9.03
N ILE A 121 -15.30 -9.95 -7.78
CA ILE A 121 -14.58 -10.84 -6.88
C ILE A 121 -15.51 -11.09 -5.69
N ARG A 122 -15.93 -12.35 -5.51
CA ARG A 122 -17.00 -12.74 -4.58
C ARG A 122 -16.52 -13.56 -3.41
N GLY A 123 -17.18 -13.51 -2.26
CA GLY A 123 -16.91 -14.34 -1.09
C GLY A 123 -15.51 -14.11 -0.51
N VAL A 124 -15.15 -12.84 -0.30
CA VAL A 124 -13.89 -12.43 0.31
C VAL A 124 -14.09 -11.91 1.72
N MET A 125 -13.00 -11.78 2.45
CA MET A 125 -12.90 -10.99 3.66
C MET A 125 -12.01 -9.80 3.29
N PRO A 126 -12.48 -8.57 3.48
CA PRO A 126 -11.68 -7.38 3.24
C PRO A 126 -10.74 -7.15 4.44
N PRO A 127 -9.85 -6.14 4.44
CA PRO A 127 -9.11 -5.77 5.64
C PRO A 127 -9.98 -5.64 6.90
N ASP A 128 -11.23 -5.20 6.77
CA ASP A 128 -12.20 -5.32 7.84
C ASP A 128 -12.65 -6.78 8.06
N GLU A 129 -11.99 -7.45 9.00
CA GLU A 129 -12.29 -8.84 9.35
C GLU A 129 -13.65 -9.03 10.05
N TYR A 130 -14.38 -7.97 10.41
CA TYR A 130 -15.76 -8.10 10.93
C TYR A 130 -16.76 -8.54 9.84
N HIS A 131 -16.40 -8.39 8.56
CA HIS A 131 -17.29 -8.68 7.42
C HIS A 131 -16.74 -9.79 6.49
N PRO A 132 -16.78 -11.07 6.91
CA PRO A 132 -16.43 -12.19 6.03
C PRO A 132 -17.51 -12.47 4.97
N ARG A 133 -17.12 -13.16 3.90
CA ARG A 133 -18.01 -13.64 2.81
C ARG A 133 -18.74 -12.52 2.07
N VAL A 134 -18.14 -11.34 1.98
CA VAL A 134 -18.68 -10.22 1.21
C VAL A 134 -18.27 -10.31 -0.26
N ASP A 135 -19.07 -9.69 -1.11
CA ASP A 135 -18.77 -9.54 -2.54
C ASP A 135 -18.21 -8.15 -2.81
N ASN A 136 -17.26 -8.08 -3.74
CA ASN A 136 -16.67 -6.84 -4.23
C ASN A 136 -16.19 -5.87 -3.15
N SER A 137 -15.36 -6.35 -2.22
CA SER A 137 -14.60 -5.46 -1.32
C SER A 137 -13.87 -4.38 -2.12
N ALA A 138 -14.06 -3.12 -1.76
CA ALA A 138 -13.44 -1.99 -2.43
C ALA A 138 -11.92 -2.10 -2.40
N TYR A 139 -11.33 -2.39 -1.23
CA TYR A 139 -9.88 -2.59 -1.11
C TYR A 139 -9.40 -3.78 -1.94
N THR A 140 -10.02 -4.96 -1.78
CA THR A 140 -9.60 -6.19 -2.48
C THR A 140 -9.66 -6.02 -3.99
N ASN A 141 -10.73 -5.42 -4.50
CA ASN A 141 -10.90 -5.21 -5.93
C ASN A 141 -9.93 -4.14 -6.44
N ALA A 142 -9.73 -3.05 -5.69
CA ALA A 142 -8.78 -2.01 -6.10
C ALA A 142 -7.33 -2.53 -6.14
N VAL A 143 -6.90 -3.36 -5.17
CA VAL A 143 -5.55 -3.94 -5.18
C VAL A 143 -5.38 -5.03 -6.25
N ALA A 144 -6.43 -5.76 -6.59
CA ALA A 144 -6.46 -6.70 -7.72
C ALA A 144 -6.34 -5.97 -9.07
N ARG A 145 -7.08 -4.86 -9.25
CA ARG A 145 -6.95 -3.99 -10.42
C ARG A 145 -5.52 -3.44 -10.54
N ARG A 146 -4.98 -2.90 -9.45
CA ARG A 146 -3.62 -2.35 -9.41
C ARG A 146 -2.55 -3.39 -9.77
N SER A 147 -2.72 -4.62 -9.27
CA SER A 147 -1.88 -5.77 -9.59
C SER A 147 -1.78 -6.04 -11.10
N LEU A 148 -2.92 -6.10 -11.79
CA LEU A 148 -2.99 -6.34 -13.24
C LEU A 148 -2.39 -5.19 -14.05
N ILE A 149 -2.63 -3.94 -13.63
CA ILE A 149 -2.02 -2.76 -14.27
C ILE A 149 -0.50 -2.80 -14.12
N PHE A 150 0.03 -3.11 -12.94
CA PHE A 150 1.47 -3.24 -12.73
C PHE A 150 2.09 -4.36 -13.56
N ALA A 151 1.42 -5.52 -13.65
CA ALA A 151 1.87 -6.63 -14.50
C ALA A 151 1.96 -6.21 -15.98
N ALA A 152 0.98 -5.45 -16.48
CA ALA A 152 1.02 -4.90 -17.83
C ALA A 152 2.14 -3.86 -18.00
N ASP A 153 2.35 -2.98 -17.02
CA ASP A 153 3.41 -1.97 -17.06
C ASP A 153 4.79 -2.61 -17.17
N ILE A 154 5.09 -3.60 -16.32
CA ILE A 154 6.41 -4.24 -16.33
C ILE A 154 6.61 -5.11 -17.58
N ALA A 155 5.55 -5.72 -18.11
CA ALA A 155 5.60 -6.43 -19.39
C ALA A 155 6.01 -5.49 -20.53
N ARG A 156 5.43 -4.28 -20.59
CA ARG A 156 5.81 -3.25 -21.58
C ARG A 156 7.27 -2.82 -21.40
N ASP A 157 7.69 -2.54 -20.17
CA ASP A 157 9.08 -2.17 -19.87
C ASP A 157 10.05 -3.30 -20.27
N PHE A 158 9.61 -4.57 -20.19
CA PHE A 158 10.40 -5.73 -20.59
C PHE A 158 10.28 -6.09 -22.07
N SER A 159 9.48 -5.33 -22.83
CA SER A 159 9.17 -5.62 -24.24
C SER A 159 8.59 -7.02 -24.45
N VAL A 160 7.83 -7.52 -23.46
CA VAL A 160 7.08 -8.77 -23.51
C VAL A 160 5.63 -8.44 -23.89
N PRO A 161 4.96 -9.26 -24.72
CA PRO A 161 3.54 -9.05 -25.02
C PRO A 161 2.69 -8.99 -23.75
N VAL A 162 1.86 -7.94 -23.65
CA VAL A 162 0.87 -7.80 -22.58
C VAL A 162 -0.34 -8.66 -22.93
N PRO A 163 -0.73 -9.65 -22.10
CA PRO A 163 -2.00 -10.36 -22.28
C PRO A 163 -3.18 -9.37 -22.22
N GLU A 164 -4.02 -9.39 -23.25
CA GLU A 164 -5.18 -8.48 -23.37
C GLU A 164 -6.13 -8.61 -22.16
N GLU A 165 -6.30 -9.84 -21.66
CA GLU A 165 -7.13 -10.13 -20.49
C GLU A 165 -6.72 -9.37 -19.23
N TRP A 166 -5.44 -8.99 -19.06
CA TRP A 166 -5.00 -8.27 -17.87
C TRP A 166 -5.59 -6.86 -17.84
N LEU A 167 -5.54 -6.16 -18.98
CA LEU A 167 -6.06 -4.81 -19.09
C LEU A 167 -7.59 -4.81 -19.15
N ASP A 168 -8.20 -5.74 -19.90
CA ASP A 168 -9.66 -5.90 -19.97
C ASP A 168 -10.27 -6.13 -18.57
N ARG A 169 -9.70 -7.06 -17.81
CA ARG A 169 -10.16 -7.37 -16.46
C ARG A 169 -9.90 -6.23 -15.49
N ALA A 170 -8.73 -5.58 -15.55
CA ALA A 170 -8.45 -4.42 -14.70
C ALA A 170 -9.46 -3.28 -14.94
N GLU A 171 -9.73 -2.95 -16.20
CA GLU A 171 -10.66 -1.88 -16.59
C GLU A 171 -12.09 -2.19 -16.14
N LYS A 172 -12.54 -3.45 -16.34
CA LYS A 172 -13.92 -3.86 -16.09
C LYS A 172 -14.16 -4.46 -14.70
N LEU A 173 -13.16 -4.50 -13.81
CA LEU A 173 -13.36 -4.97 -12.44
C LEU A 173 -14.20 -3.97 -11.65
N LYS A 174 -15.28 -4.42 -11.01
CA LYS A 174 -16.12 -3.58 -10.16
C LYS A 174 -15.34 -3.14 -8.93
N VAL A 175 -15.24 -1.84 -8.68
CA VAL A 175 -14.86 -1.28 -7.37
C VAL A 175 -16.10 -0.51 -6.92
N PRO A 176 -16.71 -0.85 -5.75
CA PRO A 176 -17.93 -0.18 -5.31
C PRO A 176 -17.73 1.32 -5.23
N PHE A 177 -18.68 2.06 -5.78
CA PHE A 177 -18.69 3.51 -5.76
C PHE A 177 -20.13 3.98 -5.78
N ASP A 178 -20.49 4.81 -4.80
CA ASP A 178 -21.78 5.46 -4.73
C ASP A 178 -21.66 6.85 -5.37
N ALA A 179 -22.29 7.04 -6.53
CA ALA A 179 -22.21 8.29 -7.29
C ALA A 179 -23.14 9.40 -6.74
N GLU A 180 -24.10 9.08 -5.87
CA GLU A 180 -24.97 10.07 -5.24
C GLU A 180 -24.29 10.67 -4.01
N LEU A 181 -23.64 9.83 -3.21
CA LEU A 181 -22.94 10.22 -1.99
C LEU A 181 -21.44 10.48 -2.21
N ASN A 182 -20.91 10.24 -3.41
CA ASN A 182 -19.51 10.43 -3.78
C ASN A 182 -18.53 9.76 -2.79
N TYR A 183 -18.73 8.48 -2.49
CA TYR A 183 -17.83 7.71 -1.63
C TYR A 183 -17.76 6.25 -2.10
N HIS A 184 -16.80 5.48 -1.58
CA HIS A 184 -16.69 4.05 -1.83
C HIS A 184 -17.36 3.26 -0.70
N PRO A 185 -18.49 2.58 -0.95
CA PRO A 185 -18.96 1.53 -0.06
C PRO A 185 -17.88 0.46 0.13
N GLU A 186 -17.75 -0.09 1.33
CA GLU A 186 -16.65 -1.00 1.67
C GLU A 186 -16.71 -2.31 0.88
N TYR A 187 -17.93 -2.77 0.62
CA TYR A 187 -18.24 -3.94 -0.18
C TYR A 187 -19.64 -3.79 -0.79
N GLU A 188 -20.02 -4.72 -1.67
CA GLU A 188 -21.33 -4.71 -2.31
C GLU A 188 -22.45 -4.95 -1.29
N GLY A 189 -23.37 -3.97 -1.19
CA GLY A 189 -24.47 -4.00 -0.23
C GLY A 189 -24.12 -3.48 1.16
N TYR A 190 -22.93 -2.89 1.36
CA TYR A 190 -22.55 -2.24 2.61
C TYR A 190 -23.58 -1.19 3.05
N SER A 191 -23.98 -1.23 4.32
CA SER A 191 -24.87 -0.23 4.90
C SER A 191 -24.07 0.82 5.68
N PRO A 192 -24.16 2.12 5.35
CA PRO A 192 -23.48 3.17 6.11
C PRO A 192 -23.84 3.13 7.60
N GLY A 193 -22.82 3.14 8.46
CA GLY A 193 -23.00 3.05 9.91
C GLY A 193 -22.61 1.70 10.51
N GLU A 194 -22.35 0.68 9.69
CA GLU A 194 -21.84 -0.60 10.16
C GLU A 194 -20.45 -0.45 10.80
N PRO A 195 -20.18 -1.12 11.95
CA PRO A 195 -18.88 -1.02 12.61
C PRO A 195 -17.76 -1.67 11.81
N VAL A 196 -16.61 -1.01 11.72
CA VAL A 196 -15.45 -1.48 10.94
C VAL A 196 -14.29 -1.80 11.89
N LYS A 197 -13.65 -2.97 11.78
CA LYS A 197 -12.56 -3.38 12.69
C LYS A 197 -11.33 -2.48 12.57
N GLN A 198 -10.91 -2.18 11.34
CA GLN A 198 -9.64 -1.52 11.04
C GLN A 198 -9.68 -0.77 9.71
N ALA A 199 -8.60 -0.08 9.36
CA ALA A 199 -8.53 0.65 8.09
C ALA A 199 -8.75 -0.27 6.87
N ASP A 200 -9.84 -0.02 6.11
CA ASP A 200 -10.20 -0.73 4.89
C ASP A 200 -10.29 0.22 3.68
N VAL A 201 -11.45 0.87 3.46
CA VAL A 201 -11.63 1.89 2.42
C VAL A 201 -10.61 3.03 2.56
N VAL A 202 -10.21 3.33 3.80
CA VAL A 202 -9.18 4.33 4.10
C VAL A 202 -7.85 4.02 3.39
N LEU A 203 -7.53 2.74 3.18
CA LEU A 203 -6.34 2.28 2.47
C LEU A 203 -6.42 2.49 0.95
N LEU A 204 -7.60 2.80 0.38
CA LEU A 204 -7.73 3.18 -1.04
C LEU A 204 -6.95 4.45 -1.37
N GLY A 205 -6.81 5.38 -0.41
CA GLY A 205 -5.84 6.46 -0.49
C GLY A 205 -4.42 5.90 -0.34
N PHE A 206 -3.55 6.50 0.46
CA PHE A 206 -2.30 5.82 0.79
C PHE A 206 -2.55 4.52 1.60
N PRO A 207 -1.86 3.40 1.30
CA PRO A 207 -0.77 3.23 0.32
C PRO A 207 -1.22 2.80 -1.10
N LEU A 208 -2.51 2.48 -1.30
CA LEU A 208 -3.00 1.94 -2.57
C LEU A 208 -3.04 2.96 -3.71
N MET A 209 -3.17 4.24 -3.38
CA MET A 209 -3.27 5.37 -4.30
C MET A 209 -4.30 5.14 -5.42
N HIS A 210 -5.45 4.58 -5.06
CA HIS A 210 -6.58 4.44 -5.97
C HIS A 210 -6.99 5.82 -6.49
N PRO A 211 -7.15 6.00 -7.82
CA PRO A 211 -7.55 7.30 -8.37
C PRO A 211 -8.92 7.73 -7.85
N MET A 212 -8.98 8.86 -7.16
CA MET A 212 -10.21 9.46 -6.66
C MET A 212 -10.06 10.98 -6.54
N SER A 213 -11.18 11.70 -6.47
CA SER A 213 -11.15 13.14 -6.20
C SER A 213 -10.88 13.43 -4.72
N ALA A 214 -10.46 14.66 -4.40
CA ALA A 214 -10.30 15.09 -3.02
C ALA A 214 -11.64 15.08 -2.23
N GLU A 215 -12.76 15.29 -2.92
CA GLU A 215 -14.11 15.20 -2.35
C GLU A 215 -14.42 13.75 -1.96
N VAL A 216 -14.21 12.79 -2.88
CA VAL A 216 -14.41 11.37 -2.59
C VAL A 216 -13.51 10.91 -1.45
N ARG A 217 -12.23 11.30 -1.47
CA ARG A 217 -11.29 10.99 -0.39
C ARG A 217 -11.76 11.54 0.96
N ARG A 218 -12.34 12.74 0.98
CA ARG A 218 -12.91 13.32 2.21
C ARG A 218 -14.10 12.51 2.67
N ASN A 219 -15.04 12.21 1.78
CA ASN A 219 -16.27 11.49 2.11
C ASN A 219 -15.94 10.09 2.66
N ASP A 220 -15.02 9.36 2.03
CA ASP A 220 -14.52 8.07 2.54
C ASP A 220 -14.02 8.22 4.00
N LEU A 221 -13.17 9.20 4.28
CA LEU A 221 -12.65 9.40 5.63
C LEU A 221 -13.75 9.80 6.64
N GLU A 222 -14.69 10.66 6.26
CA GLU A 222 -15.79 11.09 7.13
C GLU A 222 -16.81 9.99 7.40
N THR A 223 -17.03 9.09 6.43
CA THR A 223 -17.92 7.94 6.56
C THR A 223 -17.33 6.89 7.49
N TYR A 224 -16.03 6.56 7.35
CA TYR A 224 -15.42 5.44 8.05
C TYR A 224 -14.81 5.79 9.41
N GLU A 225 -14.33 7.02 9.62
CA GLU A 225 -13.73 7.42 10.91
C GLU A 225 -14.64 7.20 12.12
N PRO A 226 -15.95 7.58 12.12
CA PRO A 226 -16.80 7.45 13.30
C PRO A 226 -17.28 6.01 13.58
N VAL A 227 -17.20 5.11 12.60
CA VAL A 227 -17.67 3.71 12.73
C VAL A 227 -16.52 2.72 12.91
N THR A 228 -15.27 3.19 12.78
CA THR A 228 -14.10 2.35 13.01
C THR A 228 -13.92 2.08 14.50
N ASP A 229 -13.72 0.81 14.85
CA ASP A 229 -13.58 0.34 16.22
C ASP A 229 -12.44 1.07 16.96
N PRO A 230 -12.73 1.81 18.04
CA PRO A 230 -11.71 2.48 18.83
C PRO A 230 -10.75 1.54 19.55
N HIS A 231 -11.13 0.28 19.70
CA HIS A 231 -10.31 -0.79 20.26
C HIS A 231 -9.68 -1.67 19.17
N GLY A 232 -9.86 -1.31 17.91
CA GLY A 232 -9.19 -1.94 16.78
C GLY A 232 -7.67 -1.75 16.81
N PRO A 233 -6.95 -2.45 15.92
CA PRO A 233 -5.50 -2.55 16.01
C PRO A 233 -4.77 -1.26 15.63
N ALA A 234 -3.57 -1.09 16.22
CA ALA A 234 -2.81 0.16 16.34
C ALA A 234 -2.44 0.91 15.04
N MET A 235 -2.52 0.27 13.87
CA MET A 235 -2.14 0.85 12.59
C MET A 235 -3.25 1.70 11.94
N THR A 236 -4.49 1.49 12.35
CA THR A 236 -5.69 2.09 11.75
C THR A 236 -5.67 3.61 11.78
N TRP A 237 -5.44 4.19 12.96
CA TRP A 237 -5.45 5.65 13.14
C TRP A 237 -4.33 6.36 12.38
N SER A 238 -3.23 5.65 12.10
CA SER A 238 -2.17 6.18 11.25
C SER A 238 -2.63 6.42 9.82
N MET A 239 -3.49 5.54 9.27
CA MET A 239 -3.99 5.70 7.90
C MET A 239 -5.04 6.80 7.78
N PHE A 240 -5.86 6.99 8.79
CA PHE A 240 -6.71 8.20 8.87
C PHE A 240 -5.86 9.47 8.97
N ALA A 241 -4.79 9.47 9.78
CA ALA A 241 -3.88 10.61 9.86
C ALA A 241 -3.26 10.94 8.49
N VAL A 242 -2.79 9.92 7.76
CA VAL A 242 -2.29 10.09 6.38
C VAL A 242 -3.37 10.64 5.46
N GLY A 243 -4.59 10.11 5.51
CA GLY A 243 -5.72 10.59 4.70
C GLY A 243 -6.07 12.05 4.94
N TRP A 244 -6.10 12.48 6.20
CA TRP A 244 -6.31 13.89 6.51
C TRP A 244 -5.15 14.79 6.07
N LEU A 245 -3.91 14.30 6.12
CA LEU A 245 -2.74 15.02 5.59
C LEU A 245 -2.79 15.16 4.06
N GLU A 246 -3.30 14.15 3.34
CA GLU A 246 -3.54 14.25 1.88
C GLU A 246 -4.49 15.41 1.55
N LEU A 247 -5.46 15.68 2.42
CA LEU A 247 -6.44 16.76 2.27
C LEU A 247 -6.02 18.09 2.94
N GLN A 248 -4.79 18.16 3.47
CA GLN A 248 -4.26 19.32 4.21
C GLN A 248 -5.07 19.69 5.47
N GLU A 249 -5.81 18.73 6.04
CA GLU A 249 -6.60 18.87 7.28
C GLU A 249 -5.77 18.58 8.53
N LEU A 250 -4.78 19.44 8.80
CA LEU A 250 -3.74 19.20 9.81
C LEU A 250 -4.29 18.90 11.21
N GLN A 251 -5.37 19.57 11.62
CA GLN A 251 -5.94 19.38 12.95
C GLN A 251 -6.60 18.00 13.10
N ARG A 252 -7.32 17.53 12.06
CA ARG A 252 -7.92 16.20 12.06
C ARG A 252 -6.84 15.14 12.03
N ALA A 253 -5.83 15.30 11.17
CA ALA A 253 -4.68 14.40 11.10
C ALA A 253 -3.98 14.25 12.45
N ARG A 254 -3.74 15.37 13.13
CA ARG A 254 -3.15 15.39 14.48
C ARG A 254 -3.98 14.59 15.46
N SER A 255 -5.30 14.79 15.49
CA SER A 255 -6.18 14.07 16.41
C SER A 255 -6.11 12.55 16.20
N GLN A 256 -5.99 12.07 14.95
CA GLN A 256 -5.83 10.64 14.68
C GLN A 256 -4.44 10.14 15.08
N LEU A 257 -3.39 10.92 14.81
CA LEU A 257 -2.03 10.56 15.21
C LEU A 257 -1.87 10.51 16.73
N GLU A 258 -2.56 11.36 17.48
CA GLU A 258 -2.56 11.35 18.94
C GLU A 258 -3.13 10.03 19.52
N LYS A 259 -4.15 9.45 18.87
CA LYS A 259 -4.71 8.13 19.26
C LYS A 259 -3.67 7.01 19.16
N CYS A 260 -2.72 7.12 18.24
CA CYS A 260 -1.70 6.10 18.01
C CYS A 260 -0.78 5.90 19.23
N PHE A 261 -0.58 6.95 20.05
CA PHE A 261 0.27 6.84 21.25
C PHE A 261 -0.36 6.01 22.36
N SER A 262 -1.68 5.78 22.33
CA SER A 262 -2.36 4.89 23.29
C SER A 262 -1.93 3.42 23.15
N ASN A 263 -1.32 3.05 22.03
CA ASN A 263 -0.77 1.72 21.79
C ASN A 263 0.69 1.58 22.26
N ILE A 264 1.26 2.60 22.91
CA ILE A 264 2.64 2.57 23.44
C ILE A 264 2.61 2.23 24.93
N THR A 265 3.33 1.20 25.32
CA THR A 265 3.39 0.72 26.69
C THR A 265 4.77 0.91 27.31
N GLU A 266 4.78 1.57 28.47
CA GLU A 266 5.96 1.74 29.35
C GLU A 266 6.42 0.40 29.95
N PRO A 267 7.71 0.26 30.38
CA PRO A 267 8.75 1.29 30.46
C PRO A 267 9.66 1.37 29.22
N PHE A 268 9.39 0.57 28.20
CA PHE A 268 10.26 0.41 27.02
C PHE A 268 9.67 1.03 25.75
N GLU A 269 8.55 1.75 25.88
CA GLU A 269 7.82 2.37 24.78
C GLU A 269 7.50 1.36 23.65
N ILE A 270 7.13 0.14 24.03
CA ILE A 270 6.81 -0.94 23.08
C ILE A 270 5.39 -0.75 22.56
N TRP A 271 5.22 -0.99 21.26
CA TRP A 271 3.89 -1.01 20.65
C TRP A 271 3.14 -2.31 20.93
N VAL A 272 1.89 -2.18 21.35
CA VAL A 272 0.92 -3.27 21.52
C VAL A 272 -0.20 -3.13 20.49
N GLU A 273 -0.77 -4.26 20.10
CA GLU A 273 -1.83 -4.33 19.09
C GLU A 273 -3.05 -3.50 19.48
N ASN A 274 -3.59 -3.71 20.69
CA ASN A 274 -4.77 -3.03 21.18
C ASN A 274 -4.40 -2.02 22.29
N ALA A 275 -5.11 -0.89 22.35
CA ALA A 275 -4.82 0.20 23.29
C ALA A 275 -5.06 -0.18 24.78
N ASP A 276 -5.77 -1.28 25.04
CA ASP A 276 -5.99 -1.83 26.38
C ASP A 276 -4.83 -2.73 26.87
N GLY A 277 -3.79 -2.93 26.04
CA GLY A 277 -2.65 -3.77 26.33
C GLY A 277 -2.83 -5.24 25.93
N SER A 278 -3.98 -5.61 25.36
CA SER A 278 -4.22 -6.95 24.84
C SER A 278 -3.64 -7.14 23.41
N GLY A 279 -3.71 -8.38 22.91
CA GLY A 279 -3.22 -8.75 21.59
C GLY A 279 -1.70 -8.94 21.53
N ALA A 280 -1.13 -8.77 20.35
CA ALA A 280 0.29 -8.95 20.12
C ALA A 280 1.14 -7.88 20.81
N VAL A 281 2.19 -8.32 21.51
CA VAL A 281 3.26 -7.46 22.02
C VAL A 281 4.37 -7.31 20.96
N ASN A 282 5.08 -6.19 20.96
CA ASN A 282 6.01 -5.83 19.86
C ASN A 282 5.30 -5.79 18.51
N PHE A 283 4.16 -5.11 18.46
CA PHE A 283 3.30 -5.07 17.29
C PHE A 283 3.91 -4.20 16.19
N LEU A 284 4.77 -4.83 15.36
CA LEU A 284 5.49 -4.17 14.27
C LEU A 284 4.58 -3.48 13.25
N THR A 285 3.36 -3.98 13.07
CA THR A 285 2.36 -3.39 12.19
C THR A 285 1.95 -2.00 12.68
N GLY A 286 1.72 -1.82 13.99
CA GLY A 286 1.46 -0.51 14.59
C GLY A 286 2.63 0.45 14.42
N MET A 287 3.86 -0.01 14.74
CA MET A 287 5.08 0.78 14.55
C MET A 287 5.26 1.22 13.08
N GLY A 288 5.03 0.30 12.15
CA GLY A 288 5.10 0.55 10.72
C GLY A 288 4.06 1.57 10.25
N GLY A 289 2.81 1.42 10.68
CA GLY A 289 1.73 2.37 10.40
C GLY A 289 2.04 3.77 10.91
N PHE A 290 2.50 3.89 12.17
CA PHE A 290 2.88 5.18 12.75
C PHE A 290 4.00 5.85 11.98
N LEU A 291 5.05 5.09 11.65
CA LEU A 291 6.16 5.62 10.86
C LEU A 291 5.71 6.03 9.45
N GLN A 292 4.69 5.36 8.88
CA GLN A 292 4.09 5.80 7.63
C GLN A 292 3.35 7.13 7.75
N ALA A 293 2.62 7.38 8.84
CA ALA A 293 2.01 8.69 9.07
C ALA A 293 3.06 9.81 9.17
N VAL A 294 4.23 9.52 9.77
CA VAL A 294 5.34 10.47 9.82
C VAL A 294 5.98 10.65 8.44
N LEU A 295 6.43 9.57 7.80
CA LEU A 295 7.24 9.61 6.58
C LEU A 295 6.44 9.83 5.31
N PHE A 296 5.21 9.32 5.20
CA PHE A 296 4.38 9.45 4.00
C PHE A 296 3.18 10.36 4.21
N GLY A 297 2.72 10.55 5.46
CA GLY A 297 1.74 11.57 5.81
C GLY A 297 2.34 12.97 5.73
N TYR A 298 3.22 13.32 6.68
CA TYR A 298 3.71 14.70 6.77
C TYR A 298 4.61 15.13 5.61
N THR A 299 5.43 14.26 5.03
CA THR A 299 6.21 14.66 3.84
C THR A 299 5.34 14.63 2.57
N GLY A 300 4.23 13.89 2.59
CA GLY A 300 3.42 13.60 1.42
C GLY A 300 4.12 12.73 0.36
N PHE A 301 5.16 11.96 0.71
CA PHE A 301 5.87 11.14 -0.27
C PHE A 301 4.93 10.17 -1.01
N ARG A 302 4.94 10.17 -2.33
CA ARG A 302 4.19 9.21 -3.17
C ARG A 302 5.06 8.72 -4.31
N ILE A 303 5.31 7.41 -4.35
CA ILE A 303 6.10 6.77 -5.41
C ILE A 303 5.18 6.45 -6.59
N THR A 304 5.31 7.20 -7.68
CA THR A 304 4.55 6.95 -8.93
C THR A 304 5.44 6.26 -9.96
N ARG A 305 4.87 5.89 -11.11
CA ARG A 305 5.63 5.30 -12.22
C ARG A 305 6.76 6.21 -12.73
N THR A 306 6.61 7.53 -12.59
CA THR A 306 7.51 8.51 -13.22
C THR A 306 8.22 9.44 -12.24
N SER A 307 7.85 9.43 -10.96
CA SER A 307 8.36 10.42 -9.99
C SER A 307 8.17 9.98 -8.53
N LEU A 308 9.06 10.43 -7.65
CA LEU A 308 8.77 10.56 -6.21
C LEU A 308 8.12 11.94 -5.97
N ARG A 309 6.81 11.96 -5.75
CA ARG A 309 6.07 13.19 -5.38
C ARG A 309 6.20 13.43 -3.88
N PHE A 310 6.01 14.67 -3.45
CA PHE A 310 5.95 15.08 -2.05
C PHE A 310 5.01 16.29 -1.93
N SER A 311 4.31 16.38 -0.81
CA SER A 311 3.37 17.48 -0.49
C SER A 311 3.48 17.75 1.01
N PRO A 312 4.53 18.48 1.41
CA PRO A 312 4.96 18.48 2.80
C PRO A 312 4.09 19.37 3.67
N ALA A 313 3.81 18.88 4.87
CA ALA A 313 3.20 19.57 6.00
C ALA A 313 4.13 19.47 7.20
N LEU A 314 3.99 20.40 8.14
CA LEU A 314 4.73 20.37 9.40
C LEU A 314 3.83 19.87 10.54
N PRO A 315 4.35 18.99 11.42
CA PRO A 315 3.71 18.72 12.69
C PRO A 315 3.50 19.99 13.51
N HIS A 316 2.53 19.96 14.42
CA HIS A 316 2.27 21.06 15.34
C HIS A 316 3.53 21.43 16.14
N ASP A 317 3.71 22.72 16.45
CA ASP A 317 4.87 23.28 17.14
C ASP A 317 6.25 22.94 16.55
N THR A 318 6.30 22.46 15.30
CA THR A 318 7.55 22.17 14.61
C THR A 318 7.90 23.28 13.62
N ASN A 319 9.15 23.73 13.65
CA ASN A 319 9.66 24.77 12.73
C ASN A 319 10.31 24.17 11.48
N GLU A 320 10.94 23.02 11.63
CA GLU A 320 11.67 22.33 10.58
C GLU A 320 11.63 20.82 10.82
N VAL A 321 11.43 20.06 9.75
CA VAL A 321 11.57 18.59 9.72
C VAL A 321 12.65 18.25 8.72
N THR A 322 13.60 17.40 9.12
CA THR A 322 14.60 16.86 8.21
C THR A 322 14.45 15.35 8.11
N VAL A 323 14.29 14.84 6.88
CA VAL A 323 14.29 13.41 6.56
C VAL A 323 15.54 13.10 5.75
N THR A 324 16.40 12.25 6.29
CA THR A 324 17.67 11.87 5.67
C THR A 324 17.60 10.44 5.13
N GLY A 325 18.42 10.14 4.13
CA GLY A 325 18.57 8.77 3.62
C GLY A 325 17.43 8.30 2.70
N VAL A 326 16.60 9.21 2.20
CA VAL A 326 15.53 8.89 1.24
C VAL A 326 16.16 8.33 -0.04
N SER A 327 15.76 7.13 -0.42
CA SER A 327 16.32 6.38 -1.54
C SER A 327 15.43 6.49 -2.76
N TYR A 328 15.98 6.94 -3.89
CA TYR A 328 15.23 7.02 -5.15
C TYR A 328 16.13 6.92 -6.38
N LEU A 329 15.87 5.93 -7.23
CA LEU A 329 16.59 5.62 -8.47
C LEU A 329 18.12 5.54 -8.25
N GLY A 330 18.51 4.88 -7.15
CA GLY A 330 19.91 4.75 -6.72
C GLY A 330 20.46 5.94 -5.92
N ASN A 331 19.82 7.11 -5.97
CA ASN A 331 20.27 8.29 -5.23
C ASN A 331 19.84 8.25 -3.76
N LYS A 332 20.62 8.91 -2.90
CA LYS A 332 20.25 9.25 -1.52
C LYS A 332 19.95 10.74 -1.43
N LEU A 333 18.82 11.06 -0.83
CA LEU A 333 18.28 12.40 -0.72
C LEU A 333 18.09 12.77 0.75
N GLU A 334 18.27 14.05 1.02
CA GLU A 334 17.89 14.70 2.26
C GLU A 334 16.84 15.78 1.94
N PHE A 335 15.72 15.72 2.65
CA PHE A 335 14.64 16.70 2.58
C PHE A 335 14.61 17.50 3.88
N THR A 336 14.83 18.81 3.78
CA THR A 336 14.63 19.75 4.89
C THR A 336 13.42 20.62 4.57
N ILE A 337 12.37 20.47 5.37
CA ILE A 337 11.08 21.13 5.20
C ILE A 337 10.91 22.14 6.32
N SER A 338 10.69 23.41 5.99
CA SER A 338 10.29 24.45 6.94
C SER A 338 9.06 25.21 6.40
N ARG A 339 8.52 26.14 7.20
CA ARG A 339 7.37 26.97 6.80
C ARG A 339 7.62 27.83 5.57
N GLU A 340 8.87 28.19 5.31
CA GLU A 340 9.25 29.14 4.27
C GLU A 340 9.90 28.48 3.06
N ARG A 341 10.52 27.31 3.24
CA ARG A 341 11.29 26.64 2.18
C ARG A 341 11.28 25.13 2.34
N THR A 342 11.34 24.44 1.21
CA THR A 342 11.77 23.04 1.14
C THR A 342 13.12 23.00 0.43
N ARG A 343 14.11 22.36 1.06
CA ARG A 343 15.42 22.09 0.47
C ARG A 343 15.53 20.59 0.21
N ILE A 344 15.97 20.25 -1.00
CA ILE A 344 16.31 18.89 -1.39
C ILE A 344 17.81 18.88 -1.66
N ARG A 345 18.54 17.98 -1.00
CA ARG A 345 19.97 17.79 -1.20
C ARG A 345 20.23 16.36 -1.65
N VAL A 346 21.04 16.19 -2.69
CA VAL A 346 21.50 14.86 -3.10
C VAL A 346 22.76 14.55 -2.31
N THR A 347 22.65 13.61 -1.37
CA THR A 347 23.71 13.26 -0.41
C THR A 347 24.54 12.07 -0.84
N GLY A 348 24.09 11.32 -1.85
CA GLY A 348 24.88 10.27 -2.47
C GLY A 348 24.31 9.82 -3.81
N CYS A 349 25.20 9.57 -4.77
CA CYS A 349 24.89 8.98 -6.07
C CYS A 349 25.82 7.77 -6.30
N PRO A 350 25.31 6.60 -6.72
CA PRO A 350 26.17 5.52 -7.18
C PRO A 350 26.98 6.03 -8.38
N ARG A 351 28.27 5.70 -8.39
CA ARG A 351 29.21 6.10 -9.44
C ARG A 351 29.32 5.07 -10.56
N ASP A 352 28.91 3.83 -10.30
CA ASP A 352 28.97 2.73 -11.26
C ASP A 352 27.84 1.69 -11.02
N PRO A 353 26.83 1.60 -11.90
CA PRO A 353 26.52 2.58 -12.94
C PRO A 353 26.08 3.93 -12.32
N PRO A 354 26.31 5.07 -12.99
CA PRO A 354 25.85 6.36 -12.51
C PRO A 354 24.32 6.38 -12.41
N ALA A 355 23.80 6.90 -11.29
CA ALA A 355 22.36 7.08 -11.14
C ALA A 355 21.79 8.05 -12.19
N ALA A 356 20.51 7.87 -12.51
CA ALA A 356 19.81 8.77 -13.41
C ALA A 356 19.82 10.20 -12.83
N PRO A 357 20.03 11.25 -13.67
CA PRO A 357 19.90 12.62 -13.22
C PRO A 357 18.47 12.86 -12.73
N LEU A 358 18.35 13.48 -11.57
CA LEU A 358 17.05 13.80 -10.98
C LEU A 358 16.68 15.26 -11.25
N GLU A 359 15.40 15.50 -11.50
CA GLU A 359 14.83 16.85 -11.57
C GLU A 359 13.70 16.96 -10.53
N ALA A 360 13.70 18.05 -9.74
CA ALA A 360 12.55 18.44 -8.96
C ALA A 360 11.66 19.35 -9.81
N VAL A 361 10.35 19.09 -9.82
CA VAL A 361 9.39 19.86 -10.61
C VAL A 361 8.27 20.37 -9.71
N LEU A 362 8.01 21.67 -9.74
CA LEU A 362 6.86 22.26 -9.04
C LEU A 362 5.60 22.02 -9.88
N GLU A 363 4.64 21.27 -9.36
CA GLU A 363 3.46 20.83 -10.12
C GLU A 363 2.61 22.00 -10.63
N GLN A 364 2.43 23.06 -9.81
CA GLN A 364 1.61 24.22 -10.17
C GLN A 364 2.23 25.12 -11.24
N SER A 365 3.55 25.33 -11.21
CA SER A 365 4.26 26.25 -12.11
C SER A 365 4.96 25.56 -13.28
N GLY A 366 5.16 24.24 -13.20
CA GLY A 366 5.97 23.46 -14.14
C GLY A 366 7.48 23.75 -14.06
N GLN A 367 7.92 24.58 -13.09
CA GLN A 367 9.32 24.95 -12.93
C GLN A 367 10.18 23.73 -12.59
N ARG A 368 11.31 23.57 -13.28
CA ARG A 368 12.22 22.43 -13.13
C ARG A 368 13.54 22.84 -12.50
N PHE A 369 14.04 22.00 -11.60
CA PHE A 369 15.30 22.18 -10.91
C PHE A 369 16.12 20.89 -11.03
N LEU A 370 17.23 20.95 -11.77
CA LEU A 370 18.15 19.82 -11.85
C LEU A 370 18.82 19.61 -10.49
N LEU A 371 18.73 18.38 -9.97
CA LEU A 371 19.37 17.98 -8.73
C LEU A 371 20.76 17.42 -9.05
N ARG A 372 21.78 17.95 -8.39
CA ARG A 372 23.18 17.48 -8.48
C ARG A 372 23.64 17.12 -7.08
N GLU A 373 24.67 16.28 -6.98
CA GLU A 373 25.35 16.01 -5.72
C GLU A 373 25.85 17.31 -5.08
N GLY A 374 25.57 17.50 -3.79
CA GLY A 374 25.83 18.74 -3.05
C GLY A 374 24.56 19.47 -2.65
#